data_AF-A0A7C4X4C0-F1
#
_entry.id   AF-A0A7C4X4C0-F1
#
_cell.length_a   1.000
_cell.length_b   1.000
_cell.length_c   1.000
_cell.angle_alpha   90.00
_cell.angle_beta   90.00
_cell.angle_gamma   90.00
#
_symmetry.space_group_name_H-M   'P 1'
#
loop_
_entity.id
_entity.type
_entity.pdbx_description
1 polymer ?
#
loop_
_entity_poly.entity_id
_entity_poly.type
_entity_poly.pdbx_seq_one_letter_code
_entity_poly.pdbx_strand_id
1 'polypeptide(L)'
;MNPSKSVAEETLKLIKKFQENEITEYHIYTKLAAIEKNPENKAILEKIANEEKAHYEFWKHYTGMEVAPVRSRVWRYFWIVRLFGLTFGIKLMENGETKAQDNYNKVLAEIPEVQRLIDEENVHENRLINLIQ
;
A
#
# COMPACT_ATOMS: atom_id res chain seq x y z
N MET A 1 2.04 -21.15 17.55
CA MET A 1 0.99 -21.07 16.51
C MET A 1 1.52 -21.78 15.28
N ASN A 2 0.79 -22.77 14.77
CA ASN A 2 1.24 -23.68 13.71
C ASN A 2 1.27 -22.97 12.34
N PRO A 3 2.42 -22.89 11.65
CA PRO A 3 2.47 -22.42 10.27
C PRO A 3 2.18 -23.58 9.33
N SER A 4 0.91 -24.01 9.22
CA SER A 4 0.51 -24.94 8.15
C SER A 4 -1.01 -25.02 7.96
N LYS A 5 -1.63 -23.91 7.56
CA LYS A 5 -2.58 -24.01 6.45
C LYS A 5 -1.75 -23.71 5.21
N SER A 6 -1.62 -24.65 4.29
CA SER A 6 -1.01 -24.33 2.99
C SER A 6 -1.92 -23.33 2.30
N VAL A 7 -1.50 -22.07 2.23
CA VAL A 7 -2.19 -21.05 1.44
C VAL A 7 -2.27 -21.56 0.00
N ALA A 8 -3.45 -21.48 -0.61
CA ALA A 8 -3.66 -21.95 -1.97
C ALA A 8 -2.71 -21.23 -2.93
N GLU A 9 -2.26 -21.91 -3.99
CA GLU A 9 -1.31 -21.32 -4.95
C GLU A 9 -1.86 -20.03 -5.59
N GLU A 10 -3.16 -20.00 -5.87
CA GLU A 10 -3.85 -18.82 -6.39
C GLU A 10 -3.86 -17.66 -5.38
N THR A 11 -4.01 -17.97 -4.10
CA THR A 11 -3.94 -17.00 -3.00
C THR A 11 -2.51 -16.49 -2.82
N LEU A 12 -1.49 -17.34 -2.97
CA LEU A 12 -0.08 -16.92 -2.98
C LEU A 12 0.25 -15.99 -4.15
N LYS A 13 -0.27 -16.25 -5.35
CA LYS A 13 -0.10 -15.35 -6.52
C LYS A 13 -0.71 -13.98 -6.24
N LEU A 14 -1.86 -13.94 -5.57
CA LEU A 14 -2.52 -12.71 -5.20
C LEU A 14 -1.75 -11.94 -4.12
N ILE A 15 -1.32 -12.62 -3.05
CA ILE A 15 -0.53 -12.02 -1.97
C ILE A 15 0.78 -11.44 -2.50
N LYS A 16 1.45 -12.09 -3.47
CA LYS A 16 2.66 -11.54 -4.09
C LYS A 16 2.41 -10.20 -4.80
N LYS A 17 1.22 -10.03 -5.40
CA LYS A 17 0.83 -8.73 -6.01
C LYS A 17 0.57 -7.67 -4.95
N PHE A 18 -0.07 -8.05 -3.84
CA PHE A 18 -0.25 -7.14 -2.70
C PHE A 18 1.11 -6.72 -2.16
N GLN A 19 1.99 -7.67 -1.85
CA GLN A 19 3.37 -7.40 -1.43
C GLN A 19 4.11 -6.45 -2.38
N GLU A 20 4.02 -6.65 -3.70
CA GLU A 20 4.64 -5.75 -4.68
C GLU A 20 4.04 -4.33 -4.65
N ASN A 21 2.72 -4.22 -4.46
CA ASN A 21 2.02 -2.95 -4.33
C ASN A 21 2.49 -2.21 -3.06
N GLU A 22 2.46 -2.86 -1.90
CA GLU A 22 2.84 -2.25 -0.62
C GLU A 22 4.24 -1.61 -0.68
N ILE A 23 5.22 -2.36 -1.19
CA ILE A 23 6.59 -1.83 -1.29
C ILE A 23 6.71 -0.73 -2.36
N THR A 24 5.87 -0.77 -3.39
CA THR A 24 5.78 0.29 -4.39
C THR A 24 5.21 1.57 -3.78
N GLU A 25 4.11 1.47 -3.02
CA GLU A 25 3.45 2.57 -2.33
C GLU A 25 4.33 3.18 -1.23
N TYR A 26 5.02 2.36 -0.43
CA TYR A 26 6.07 2.82 0.49
C TYR A 26 7.04 3.78 -0.19
N HIS A 27 7.58 3.40 -1.35
CA HIS A 27 8.52 4.22 -2.09
C HIS A 27 7.90 5.46 -2.71
N ILE A 28 6.63 5.41 -3.12
CA ILE A 28 5.90 6.58 -3.62
C ILE A 28 5.73 7.57 -2.47
N TYR A 29 5.09 7.18 -1.37
CA TYR A 29 4.82 8.07 -0.24
C TYR A 29 6.10 8.63 0.38
N THR A 30 7.16 7.82 0.50
CA THR A 30 8.48 8.31 0.95
C THR A 30 9.03 9.42 0.04
N LYS A 31 8.90 9.26 -1.28
CA LYS A 31 9.36 10.29 -2.23
C LYS A 31 8.50 11.55 -2.18
N LEU A 32 7.19 11.40 -1.97
CA LEU A 32 6.28 12.54 -1.84
C LEU A 32 6.56 13.32 -0.56
N ALA A 33 6.71 12.62 0.58
CA ALA A 33 7.09 13.22 1.86
C ALA A 33 8.40 14.03 1.77
N ALA A 34 9.38 13.54 1.02
CA ALA A 34 10.67 14.21 0.86
C ALA A 34 10.58 15.56 0.12
N ILE A 35 9.55 15.77 -0.70
CA ILE A 35 9.34 17.01 -1.45
C ILE A 35 8.19 17.87 -0.91
N GLU A 36 7.44 17.36 0.05
CA GLU A 36 6.32 18.07 0.68
C GLU A 36 6.85 19.17 1.61
N LYS A 37 6.25 20.36 1.50
CA LYS A 37 6.64 21.57 2.22
C LYS A 37 5.83 21.76 3.49
N ASN A 38 4.57 21.37 3.49
CA ASN A 38 3.73 21.43 4.68
C ASN A 38 4.17 20.31 5.66
N PRO A 39 4.61 20.64 6.88
CA PRO A 39 5.12 19.66 7.84
C PRO A 39 4.05 18.65 8.29
N GLU A 40 2.78 19.04 8.35
CA GLU A 40 1.67 18.15 8.69
C GLU A 40 1.43 17.13 7.58
N ASN A 41 1.35 17.59 6.33
CA ASN A 41 1.19 16.72 5.18
C ASN A 41 2.37 15.76 5.04
N LYS A 42 3.58 16.26 5.26
CA LYS A 42 4.79 15.44 5.27
C LYS A 42 4.70 14.34 6.32
N ALA A 43 4.31 14.67 7.55
CA ALA A 43 4.19 13.68 8.63
C ALA A 43 3.13 12.61 8.32
N ILE A 44 2.03 12.98 7.69
CA ILE A 44 0.99 12.03 7.24
C ILE A 44 1.56 11.09 6.16
N LEU A 45 2.25 11.62 5.15
CA LEU A 45 2.87 10.81 4.09
C LEU A 45 3.95 9.86 4.63
N GLU A 46 4.78 10.32 5.57
CA GLU A 46 5.78 9.47 6.24
C GLU A 46 5.12 8.37 7.07
N LYS A 47 4.02 8.69 7.74
CA LYS A 47 3.27 7.71 8.53
C LYS A 47 2.70 6.61 7.64
N ILE A 48 1.99 6.97 6.57
CA ILE A 48 1.42 6.02 5.60
C ILE A 48 2.53 5.16 4.99
N ALA A 49 3.64 5.78 4.55
CA ALA A 49 4.77 5.03 4.02
C ALA A 49 5.26 3.92 4.98
N ASN A 50 5.39 4.23 6.27
CA ASN A 50 5.83 3.24 7.25
C ASN A 50 4.79 2.14 7.50
N GLU A 51 3.49 2.46 7.42
CA GLU A 51 2.39 1.48 7.47
C GLU A 51 2.47 0.53 6.25
N GLU A 52 2.64 1.03 5.02
CA GLU A 52 2.81 0.17 3.83
C GLU A 52 4.03 -0.74 3.92
N LYS A 53 5.12 -0.23 4.51
CA LYS A 53 6.30 -1.06 4.75
C LYS A 53 5.99 -2.19 5.74
N ALA A 54 5.15 -1.95 6.75
CA ALA A 54 4.72 -2.99 7.68
C ALA A 54 3.79 -4.01 6.98
N HIS A 55 2.91 -3.56 6.09
CA HIS A 55 2.07 -4.43 5.27
C HIS A 55 2.91 -5.32 4.33
N TYR A 56 3.95 -4.76 3.71
CA TYR A 56 4.92 -5.53 2.92
C TYR A 56 5.55 -6.67 3.73
N GLU A 57 6.01 -6.38 4.96
CA GLU A 57 6.62 -7.40 5.82
C GLU A 57 5.60 -8.45 6.29
N PHE A 58 4.34 -8.04 6.51
CA PHE A 58 3.24 -8.97 6.77
C PHE A 58 3.08 -9.95 5.59
N TRP A 59 3.00 -9.47 4.36
CA TRP A 59 2.87 -10.34 3.20
C TRP A 59 4.12 -11.20 2.96
N LYS A 60 5.32 -10.65 3.19
CA LYS A 60 6.59 -11.39 3.12
C LYS A 60 6.60 -12.60 4.05
N HIS A 61 5.98 -12.51 5.22
CA HIS A 61 5.85 -13.64 6.13
C HIS A 61 5.12 -14.83 5.48
N TYR A 62 4.08 -14.57 4.69
CA TYR A 62 3.31 -15.60 3.99
C TYR A 62 3.94 -16.05 2.67
N THR A 63 4.55 -15.13 1.91
CA THR A 63 5.19 -15.48 0.63
C THR A 63 6.55 -16.13 0.79
N GLY A 64 7.23 -15.91 1.92
CA GLY A 64 8.57 -16.39 2.20
C GLY A 64 9.65 -15.80 1.30
N MET A 65 9.38 -14.71 0.58
CA MET A 65 10.31 -14.12 -0.38
C MET A 65 10.26 -12.59 -0.38
N GLU A 66 11.37 -11.98 -0.80
CA GLU A 66 11.42 -10.54 -1.05
C GLU A 66 10.93 -10.23 -2.47
N VAL A 67 10.17 -9.15 -2.59
CA VAL A 67 9.64 -8.65 -3.85
C VAL A 67 10.10 -7.21 -4.03
N ALA A 68 10.59 -6.88 -5.22
CA ALA A 68 11.06 -5.54 -5.52
C ALA A 68 9.89 -4.62 -5.93
N PRO A 69 9.98 -3.30 -5.69
CA PRO A 69 8.96 -2.36 -6.13
C PRO A 69 8.91 -2.17 -7.64
N VAL A 70 7.74 -1.82 -8.15
CA VAL A 70 7.55 -1.45 -9.56
C VAL A 70 8.09 -0.03 -9.79
N ARG A 71 9.38 0.07 -10.10
CA ARG A 71 10.09 1.36 -10.25
C ARG A 71 9.43 2.32 -11.25
N SER A 72 8.83 1.80 -12.32
CA SER A 72 8.10 2.62 -13.30
C SER A 72 6.84 3.24 -12.72
N ARG A 73 6.12 2.55 -11.82
CA ARG A 73 4.99 3.14 -11.08
C ARG A 73 5.48 4.26 -10.17
N VAL A 74 6.55 4.01 -9.40
CA VAL A 74 7.14 5.01 -8.50
C VAL A 74 7.47 6.30 -9.25
N TRP A 75 8.15 6.17 -10.39
CA TRP A 75 8.52 7.30 -11.23
C TRP A 75 7.30 8.02 -11.82
N ARG A 76 6.32 7.27 -12.34
CA ARG A 76 5.09 7.84 -12.91
C ARG A 76 4.30 8.65 -11.89
N TYR A 77 4.03 8.08 -10.71
CA TYR A 77 3.25 8.78 -9.67
C TYR A 77 3.97 10.02 -9.16
N PHE A 78 5.30 9.96 -9.00
CA PHE A 78 6.09 11.13 -8.65
C PHE A 78 5.88 12.29 -9.64
N TRP A 79 5.91 12.03 -10.95
CA TRP A 79 5.68 13.06 -11.96
C TRP A 79 4.24 13.55 -11.99
N ILE A 80 3.27 12.66 -11.77
CA ILE A 80 1.86 13.05 -11.70
C ILE A 80 1.64 14.04 -10.55
N VAL A 81 2.14 13.73 -9.35
CA VAL A 81 2.07 14.67 -8.21
C VAL A 81 2.82 15.97 -8.52
N ARG A 82 3.98 15.88 -9.16
CA ARG A 82 4.80 17.05 -9.45
C ARG A 82 4.16 18.02 -10.45
N LEU A 83 3.34 17.51 -11.38
CA LEU A 83 2.68 18.27 -12.44
C LEU A 83 1.25 18.70 -12.08
N PHE A 84 0.48 17.81 -11.45
CA PHE A 84 -0.95 18.01 -11.17
C PHE A 84 -1.26 18.29 -9.70
N GLY A 85 -0.24 18.25 -8.83
CA GLY A 85 -0.39 18.47 -7.39
C GLY A 85 -0.62 17.17 -6.60
N LEU A 86 -0.40 17.27 -5.28
CA LEU A 86 -0.47 16.14 -4.35
C LEU A 86 -1.86 15.48 -4.34
N THR A 87 -2.91 16.29 -4.24
CA THR A 87 -4.32 15.85 -4.25
C THR A 87 -4.66 14.95 -5.44
N PHE A 88 -4.22 15.32 -6.65
CA PHE A 88 -4.53 14.55 -7.84
C PHE A 88 -3.80 13.21 -7.84
N GLY A 89 -2.52 13.20 -7.46
CA GLY A 89 -1.74 11.97 -7.39
C GLY A 89 -2.27 11.00 -6.33
N ILE A 90 -2.68 11.51 -5.16
CA ILE A 90 -3.28 10.72 -4.08
C ILE A 90 -4.57 10.04 -4.53
N LYS A 91 -5.53 10.79 -5.11
CA LYS A 91 -6.79 10.20 -5.63
C LYS A 91 -6.56 9.15 -6.71
N LEU A 92 -5.48 9.28 -7.47
CA LEU A 92 -5.09 8.28 -8.47
C LEU A 92 -4.51 7.01 -7.83
N MET A 93 -3.92 7.11 -6.63
CA MET A 93 -3.43 5.96 -5.85
C MET A 93 -4.59 5.24 -5.16
N GLU A 94 -5.50 5.95 -4.49
CA GLU A 94 -6.68 5.41 -3.82
C GLU A 94 -7.54 4.55 -4.77
N ASN A 95 -7.76 5.03 -6.01
CA ASN A 95 -8.48 4.26 -7.04
C ASN A 95 -7.80 2.92 -7.42
N GLY A 96 -6.49 2.79 -7.16
CA GLY A 96 -5.74 1.56 -7.30
C GLY A 96 -5.99 0.59 -6.15
N GLU A 97 -6.03 1.10 -4.92
CA GLU A 97 -6.30 0.34 -3.69
C GLU A 97 -7.71 -0.23 -3.68
N THR A 98 -8.74 0.53 -4.05
CA THR A 98 -10.12 0.01 -4.14
C THR A 98 -10.22 -1.23 -5.05
N LYS A 99 -9.49 -1.23 -6.17
CA LYS A 99 -9.45 -2.38 -7.09
C LYS A 99 -8.67 -3.56 -6.52
N ALA A 100 -7.70 -3.31 -5.65
CA ALA A 100 -7.00 -4.36 -4.93
C ALA A 100 -7.91 -4.98 -3.85
N GLN A 101 -8.73 -4.15 -3.18
CA GLN A 101 -9.65 -4.56 -2.13
C GLN A 101 -10.70 -5.58 -2.58
N ASP A 102 -11.16 -5.53 -3.84
CA ASP A 102 -12.08 -6.52 -4.42
C ASP A 102 -11.59 -7.97 -4.28
N ASN A 103 -10.26 -8.16 -4.15
CA ASN A 103 -9.66 -9.48 -4.03
C ASN A 103 -9.41 -9.93 -2.58
N TYR A 104 -9.61 -9.05 -1.58
CA TYR A 104 -9.34 -9.39 -0.17
C TYR A 104 -10.29 -10.45 0.38
N ASN A 105 -11.54 -10.51 -0.09
CA ASN A 105 -12.50 -11.55 0.34
C ASN A 105 -11.96 -12.98 0.14
N LYS A 106 -11.16 -13.20 -0.92
CA LYS A 106 -10.53 -14.50 -1.18
C LYS A 106 -9.40 -14.79 -0.19
N VAL A 107 -8.61 -13.77 0.15
CA VAL A 107 -7.49 -13.92 1.08
C VAL A 107 -7.97 -14.04 2.53
N LEU A 108 -8.98 -13.28 2.93
CA LEU A 108 -9.61 -13.32 4.26
C LEU A 108 -10.11 -14.72 4.64
N ALA A 109 -10.61 -15.48 3.67
CA ALA A 109 -11.07 -16.86 3.89
C ALA A 109 -9.93 -17.80 4.32
N GLU A 110 -8.69 -17.49 3.94
CA GLU A 110 -7.49 -18.29 4.26
C GLU A 110 -6.63 -17.67 5.37
N ILE A 111 -6.58 -16.34 5.43
CA ILE A 111 -5.76 -15.53 6.34
C ILE A 111 -6.65 -14.46 6.99
N PRO A 112 -7.37 -14.80 8.07
CA PRO A 112 -8.26 -13.86 8.76
C PRO A 112 -7.55 -12.60 9.30
N GLU A 113 -6.25 -12.68 9.56
CA GLU A 113 -5.42 -11.58 10.04
C GLU A 113 -5.35 -10.40 9.05
N VAL A 114 -5.66 -10.65 7.77
CA VAL A 114 -5.73 -9.62 6.73
C VAL A 114 -6.80 -8.57 7.01
N GLN A 115 -7.81 -8.89 7.83
CA GLN A 115 -8.85 -7.91 8.18
C GLN A 115 -8.25 -6.64 8.78
N ARG A 116 -7.19 -6.78 9.58
CA ARG A 116 -6.49 -5.63 10.16
C ARG A 116 -5.89 -4.72 9.09
N LEU A 117 -5.26 -5.29 8.07
CA LEU A 117 -4.68 -4.52 6.96
C LEU A 117 -5.77 -3.77 6.21
N ILE A 118 -6.91 -4.42 5.94
CA ILE A 118 -8.06 -3.78 5.28
C ILE A 118 -8.56 -2.57 6.08
N ASP A 119 -8.64 -2.71 7.40
CA ASP A 119 -9.06 -1.62 8.28
C ASP A 119 -8.01 -0.48 8.30
N GLU A 120 -6.72 -0.81 8.25
CA GLU A 120 -5.61 0.14 8.15
C GLU A 120 -5.65 0.90 6.80
N GLU A 121 -5.93 0.24 5.67
CA GLU A 121 -6.09 0.88 4.34
C GLU A 121 -7.22 1.91 4.31
N ASN A 122 -8.37 1.59 4.90
CA ASN A 122 -9.49 2.55 4.98
C ASN A 122 -9.10 3.79 5.81
N VAL A 123 -8.23 3.63 6.80
CA VAL A 123 -7.70 4.74 7.58
C VAL A 123 -6.67 5.54 6.77
N HIS A 124 -5.89 4.91 5.89
CA HIS A 124 -4.99 5.61 4.96
C HIS A 124 -5.79 6.55 4.05
N GLU A 125 -6.83 6.05 3.38
CA GLU A 125 -7.72 6.84 2.52
C GLU A 125 -8.28 8.08 3.27
N ASN A 126 -8.80 7.88 4.48
CA ASN A 126 -9.33 9.00 5.28
C ASN A 126 -8.26 10.05 5.64
N ARG A 127 -7.02 9.63 5.94
CA ARG A 127 -5.92 10.57 6.21
C ARG A 127 -5.49 11.31 4.95
N LEU A 128 -5.52 10.64 3.80
CA LEU A 128 -5.20 11.21 2.50
C LEU A 128 -6.25 12.24 2.07
N ILE A 129 -7.53 12.02 2.38
CA ILE A 129 -8.61 13.03 2.21
C ILE A 129 -8.32 14.29 3.05
N ASN A 130 -7.81 14.14 4.27
CA ASN A 130 -7.47 15.28 5.13
C ASN A 130 -6.31 16.13 4.60
N LEU A 131 -5.52 15.63 3.64
CA LEU A 131 -4.48 16.43 2.96
C LEU A 131 -5.07 17.44 1.95
N ILE A 132 -6.36 17.32 1.64
CA ILE A 132 -7.04 18.01 0.54
C ILE A 132 -7.94 19.16 1.06
N GLN A 133 -8.27 19.18 2.35
CA GLN A 133 -9.12 20.18 3.00
C GLN A 133 -8.29 21.33 3.58
#